data_AF-A0A0G0GAX1-F1
#
_entry.id   AF-A0A0G0GAX1-F1
#
_cell.length_a   1.000
_cell.length_b   1.000
_cell.length_c   1.000
_cell.angle_alpha   90.00
_cell.angle_beta   90.00
_cell.angle_gamma   90.00
#
_symmetry.space_group_name_H-M   'P 1'
#
loop_
_entity.id
_entity.type
_entity.pdbx_description
1 polymer ?
#
loop_
_entity_poly.entity_id
_entity_poly.type
_entity_poly.pdbx_seq_one_letter_code
_entity_poly.pdbx_strand_id
1 'polypeptide(L)'
;MISRIYIAPKKVSTKADSYLIDSKLSKKELIKLAEMLTNPTLEDYFINESPKINNYQCAIEIGFLPGVTDNVGHTVKEIATDLLHLKKDFNFNVYTSKIFFIKEKEIEKVREYSLTLYNPLIERANIVPIKSNKINLPNEIPKVILKKKKPVISVSLDVEDAELIEIGEKGIKNEDGSRRGPLALDLSSMKVIKEYFSKLKRNPTDIELESLAQTWSEHCKHTIFANPIDDIKDGLYKTYIKGATNLIRKQKGKD
;
A
#
# COMPACT_ATOMS: atom_id res chain seq x y z
N MET A 1 -14.50 -15.40 12.40
CA MET A 1 -15.78 -14.74 12.76
C MET A 1 -15.44 -13.27 12.83
N ILE A 2 -16.24 -12.41 12.23
CA ILE A 2 -15.92 -10.98 12.19
C ILE A 2 -16.65 -10.33 13.37
N SER A 3 -15.87 -9.71 14.26
CA SER A 3 -16.39 -8.83 15.32
C SER A 3 -15.91 -7.41 15.05
N ARG A 4 -16.65 -6.42 15.52
CA ARG A 4 -16.31 -5.01 15.36
C ARG A 4 -16.28 -4.34 16.72
N ILE A 5 -15.19 -3.66 17.02
CA ILE A 5 -15.06 -2.80 18.21
C ILE A 5 -15.08 -1.36 17.72
N TYR A 6 -15.99 -0.56 18.25
CA TYR A 6 -15.97 0.89 18.07
C TYR A 6 -15.41 1.55 19.32
N ILE A 7 -14.66 2.62 19.15
CA ILE A 7 -14.19 3.49 20.23
C ILE A 7 -14.61 4.90 19.88
N ALA A 8 -15.34 5.54 20.79
CA ALA A 8 -15.86 6.89 20.57
C ALA A 8 -15.68 7.74 21.84
N PRO A 9 -15.41 9.04 21.71
CA PRO A 9 -15.41 9.96 22.84
C PRO A 9 -16.73 9.92 23.63
N LYS A 10 -16.65 10.05 24.97
CA LYS A 10 -17.84 10.08 25.85
C LYS A 10 -18.75 11.29 25.63
N LYS A 11 -18.18 12.41 25.18
CA LYS A 11 -18.93 13.61 24.79
C LYS A 11 -19.45 13.48 23.36
N VAL A 12 -20.37 14.35 22.94
CA VAL A 12 -20.90 14.39 21.56
C VAL A 12 -19.74 14.34 20.57
N SER A 13 -19.61 13.21 19.89
CA SER A 13 -18.52 13.00 18.95
C SER A 13 -19.01 13.11 17.53
N THR A 14 -18.21 13.77 16.69
CA THR A 14 -18.36 13.77 15.23
C THR A 14 -17.60 12.61 14.58
N LYS A 15 -16.84 11.84 15.37
CA LYS A 15 -16.02 10.73 14.87
C LYS A 15 -15.96 9.52 15.83
N ALA A 16 -15.64 8.35 15.29
CA ALA A 16 -15.31 7.16 16.07
C ALA A 16 -14.23 6.36 15.34
N ASP A 17 -13.42 5.64 16.10
CA ASP A 17 -12.51 4.64 15.55
C ASP A 17 -13.21 3.28 15.54
N SER A 18 -12.88 2.45 14.54
CA SER A 18 -13.48 1.15 14.32
C SER A 18 -12.40 0.12 14.02
N TYR A 19 -12.49 -1.01 14.70
CA TYR A 19 -11.57 -2.14 14.58
C TYR A 19 -12.38 -3.37 14.19
N LEU A 20 -12.25 -3.78 12.93
CA LEU A 20 -12.78 -5.06 12.44
C LEU A 20 -11.80 -6.17 12.78
N ILE A 21 -12.24 -7.09 13.63
CA ILE A 21 -11.47 -8.20 14.15
C ILE A 21 -11.91 -9.48 13.44
N ASP A 22 -11.07 -10.01 12.55
CA ASP A 22 -11.24 -11.35 11.97
C ASP A 22 -10.49 -12.36 12.84
N SER A 23 -11.22 -13.04 13.72
CA SER A 23 -10.64 -14.03 14.62
C SER A 23 -11.68 -15.02 15.16
N LYS A 24 -11.22 -15.90 16.07
CA LYS A 24 -12.07 -16.78 16.89
C LYS A 24 -12.05 -16.37 18.37
N LEU A 25 -11.77 -15.11 18.69
CA LEU A 25 -11.77 -14.64 20.08
C LEU A 25 -13.16 -14.80 20.72
N SER A 26 -13.16 -15.20 21.98
CA SER A 26 -14.34 -15.25 22.83
C SER A 26 -14.82 -13.85 23.21
N LYS A 27 -16.07 -13.74 23.68
CA LYS A 27 -16.63 -12.47 24.16
C LYS A 27 -15.79 -11.83 25.28
N LYS A 28 -15.23 -12.65 26.20
CA LYS A 28 -14.38 -12.17 27.30
C LYS A 28 -13.07 -11.57 26.78
N GLU A 29 -12.48 -12.18 25.78
CA GLU A 29 -11.24 -11.70 25.16
C GLU A 29 -11.47 -10.42 24.35
N LEU A 30 -12.59 -10.33 23.62
CA LEU A 30 -12.98 -9.10 22.92
C LEU A 30 -13.20 -7.93 23.87
N ILE A 31 -13.79 -8.17 25.05
CA ILE A 31 -13.96 -7.15 26.09
C ILE A 31 -12.60 -6.66 26.59
N LYS A 32 -11.69 -7.57 26.96
CA LYS A 32 -10.33 -7.19 27.39
C LYS A 32 -9.59 -6.37 26.34
N LEU A 33 -9.69 -6.78 25.07
CA LEU A 33 -9.07 -6.04 23.97
C LEU A 33 -9.70 -4.64 23.83
N ALA A 34 -11.02 -4.53 23.87
CA ALA A 34 -11.70 -3.24 23.80
C ALA A 34 -11.31 -2.31 24.95
N GLU A 35 -11.26 -2.81 26.18
CA GLU A 35 -10.80 -2.06 27.36
C GLU A 35 -9.37 -1.55 27.17
N MET A 36 -8.46 -2.38 26.64
CA MET A 36 -7.07 -2.00 26.40
C MET A 36 -6.93 -0.91 25.33
N LEU A 37 -7.78 -0.92 24.31
CA LEU A 37 -7.75 0.06 23.23
C LEU A 37 -8.39 1.40 23.60
N THR A 38 -9.16 1.44 24.69
CA THR A 38 -9.99 2.59 25.06
C THR A 38 -9.31 3.43 26.13
N ASN A 39 -9.29 4.75 25.96
CA ASN A 39 -8.98 5.62 27.09
C ASN A 39 -10.19 5.70 28.05
N PRO A 40 -10.12 5.13 29.27
CA PRO A 40 -11.28 5.02 30.15
C PRO A 40 -11.81 6.37 30.66
N THR A 41 -11.03 7.44 30.53
CA THR A 41 -11.43 8.79 30.95
C THR A 41 -12.18 9.51 29.82
N LEU A 42 -11.70 9.36 28.58
CA LEU A 42 -12.15 10.17 27.44
C LEU A 42 -13.13 9.45 26.53
N GLU A 43 -13.11 8.12 26.51
CA GLU A 43 -13.77 7.30 25.49
C GLU A 43 -14.60 6.18 26.11
N ASP A 44 -15.59 5.73 25.34
CA ASP A 44 -16.36 4.50 25.57
C ASP A 44 -16.13 3.56 24.39
N TYR A 45 -16.18 2.25 24.64
CA TYR A 45 -16.16 1.23 23.59
C TYR A 45 -17.50 0.54 23.42
N PHE A 46 -17.71 0.01 22.21
CA PHE A 46 -18.92 -0.70 21.82
C PHE A 46 -18.54 -1.93 20.99
N ILE A 47 -19.03 -3.11 21.36
CA ILE A 47 -18.68 -4.38 20.68
C ILE A 47 -19.89 -4.88 19.91
N ASN A 48 -19.76 -4.98 18.58
CA ASN A 48 -20.80 -5.40 17.65
C ASN A 48 -22.10 -4.55 17.73
N GLU A 49 -22.03 -3.38 18.33
CA GLU A 49 -23.13 -2.44 18.49
C GLU A 49 -22.66 -1.03 18.14
N SER A 50 -23.56 -0.20 17.63
CA SER A 50 -23.22 1.17 17.24
C SER A 50 -22.94 2.05 18.47
N PRO A 51 -21.99 2.99 18.39
CA PRO A 51 -21.85 4.02 19.41
C PRO A 51 -23.14 4.85 19.53
N LYS A 52 -23.35 5.49 20.68
CA LYS A 52 -24.52 6.36 20.91
C LYS A 52 -24.40 7.61 20.03
N ILE A 53 -25.19 7.66 18.96
CA ILE A 53 -25.17 8.77 18.00
C ILE A 53 -26.50 9.51 18.09
N ASN A 54 -26.45 10.79 18.44
CA ASN A 54 -27.61 11.69 18.45
C ASN A 54 -27.39 12.81 17.43
N ASN A 55 -28.46 13.22 16.74
CA ASN A 55 -28.46 14.38 15.84
C ASN A 55 -27.57 14.27 14.59
N TYR A 56 -27.33 13.06 14.08
CA TYR A 56 -26.66 12.82 12.80
C TYR A 56 -27.54 11.96 11.88
N GLN A 57 -27.34 12.10 10.57
CA GLN A 57 -28.18 11.48 9.53
C GLN A 57 -27.40 10.43 8.71
N CYS A 58 -26.09 10.60 8.55
CA CYS A 58 -25.23 9.68 7.80
C CYS A 58 -23.94 9.38 8.57
N ALA A 59 -23.31 8.25 8.26
CA ALA A 59 -21.97 7.89 8.70
C ALA A 59 -21.10 7.56 7.48
N ILE A 60 -19.87 8.05 7.48
CA ILE A 60 -18.83 7.76 6.48
C ILE A 60 -17.74 6.95 7.18
N GLU A 61 -17.57 5.69 6.81
CA GLU A 61 -16.44 4.87 7.22
C GLU A 61 -15.32 4.98 6.19
N ILE A 62 -14.13 5.33 6.66
CA ILE A 62 -12.91 5.44 5.86
C ILE A 62 -11.94 4.37 6.37
N GLY A 63 -11.59 3.42 5.51
CA GLY A 63 -10.63 2.37 5.83
C GLY A 63 -9.71 2.08 4.64
N PHE A 64 -8.65 1.32 4.86
CA PHE A 64 -7.66 1.04 3.82
C PHE A 64 -8.17 0.16 2.68
N LEU A 65 -7.73 0.38 1.45
CA LEU A 65 -8.01 -0.55 0.34
C LEU A 65 -7.38 -1.92 0.60
N PRO A 66 -7.95 -3.02 0.05
CA PRO A 66 -7.33 -4.33 0.16
C PRO A 66 -5.88 -4.32 -0.32
N GLY A 67 -4.96 -4.76 0.55
CA GLY A 67 -3.53 -4.87 0.24
C GLY A 67 -2.69 -3.67 0.65
N VAL A 68 -3.33 -2.59 1.11
CA VAL A 68 -2.64 -1.48 1.77
C VAL A 68 -2.32 -1.90 3.20
N THR A 69 -1.09 -1.60 3.63
CA THR A 69 -0.62 -1.91 4.99
C THR A 69 -1.32 -1.05 6.03
N ASP A 70 -2.00 -1.70 6.97
CA ASP A 70 -2.63 -1.05 8.12
C ASP A 70 -1.73 -1.14 9.36
N ASN A 71 -0.91 -0.11 9.57
CA ASN A 71 0.03 -0.07 10.70
C ASN A 71 -0.69 -0.12 12.06
N VAL A 72 -1.85 0.55 12.19
CA VAL A 72 -2.61 0.55 13.45
C VAL A 72 -3.16 -0.85 13.70
N GLY A 73 -3.70 -1.51 12.66
CA GLY A 73 -4.16 -2.89 12.74
C GLY A 73 -3.04 -3.85 13.16
N HIS A 74 -1.83 -3.67 12.63
CA HIS A 74 -0.64 -4.41 13.05
C HIS A 74 -0.32 -4.19 14.55
N THR A 75 -0.28 -2.94 15.01
CA THR A 75 -0.04 -2.64 16.44
C THR A 75 -1.11 -3.25 17.34
N VAL A 76 -2.39 -3.15 16.97
CA VAL A 76 -3.48 -3.78 17.74
C VAL A 76 -3.32 -5.30 17.78
N LYS A 77 -2.83 -5.91 16.70
CA LYS A 77 -2.52 -7.33 16.66
C LYS A 77 -1.39 -7.73 17.60
N GLU A 78 -0.33 -6.95 17.69
CA GLU A 78 0.73 -7.16 18.68
C GLU A 78 0.19 -7.02 20.11
N ILE A 79 -0.53 -5.94 20.40
CA ILE A 79 -1.18 -5.70 21.71
C ILE A 79 -2.08 -6.89 22.09
N ALA A 80 -2.95 -7.33 21.18
CA ALA A 80 -3.85 -8.45 21.44
C ALA A 80 -3.10 -9.77 21.67
N THR A 81 -2.00 -10.00 20.95
CA THR A 81 -1.18 -11.20 21.07
C THR A 81 -0.54 -11.28 22.45
N ASP A 82 0.03 -10.16 22.92
CA ASP A 82 0.67 -10.07 24.22
C ASP A 82 -0.36 -10.12 25.36
N LEU A 83 -1.44 -9.33 25.26
CA LEU A 83 -2.49 -9.22 26.28
C LEU A 83 -3.25 -10.53 26.50
N LEU A 84 -3.52 -11.27 25.43
CA LEU A 84 -4.34 -12.49 25.46
C LEU A 84 -3.49 -13.77 25.41
N HIS A 85 -2.17 -13.64 25.38
CA HIS A 85 -1.21 -14.74 25.26
C HIS A 85 -1.53 -15.67 24.08
N LEU A 86 -1.82 -15.09 22.91
CA LEU A 86 -2.19 -15.84 21.72
C LEU A 86 -0.97 -16.62 21.18
N LYS A 87 -1.22 -17.82 20.67
CA LYS A 87 -0.18 -18.61 20.00
C LYS A 87 0.22 -17.94 18.68
N LYS A 88 1.47 -18.13 18.24
CA LYS A 88 1.99 -17.57 16.97
C LYS A 88 1.13 -17.90 15.74
N ASP A 89 0.53 -19.09 15.70
CA ASP A 89 -0.31 -19.54 14.57
C ASP A 89 -1.79 -19.18 14.74
N PHE A 90 -2.14 -18.38 15.74
CA PHE A 90 -3.52 -17.97 15.96
C PHE A 90 -3.96 -17.02 14.85
N ASN A 91 -4.95 -17.43 14.06
CA ASN A 91 -5.48 -16.61 12.99
C ASN A 91 -6.26 -15.42 13.55
N PHE A 92 -5.58 -14.28 13.60
CA PHE A 92 -6.09 -13.02 14.10
C PHE A 92 -5.62 -11.89 13.19
N ASN A 93 -6.57 -11.16 12.60
CA ASN A 93 -6.29 -9.98 11.80
C ASN A 93 -7.18 -8.83 12.25
N VAL A 94 -6.63 -7.62 12.20
CA VAL A 94 -7.31 -6.39 12.58
C VAL A 94 -7.27 -5.45 11.40
N TYR A 95 -8.41 -4.85 11.10
CA TYR A 95 -8.56 -3.85 10.06
C TYR A 95 -9.19 -2.62 10.69
N THR A 96 -8.49 -1.49 10.59
CA THR A 96 -8.91 -0.23 11.17
C THR A 96 -9.66 0.63 10.16
N SER A 97 -10.62 1.38 10.68
CA SER A 97 -11.33 2.40 9.95
C SER A 97 -11.71 3.55 10.87
N LYS A 98 -11.85 4.75 10.30
CA LYS A 98 -12.38 5.94 10.97
C LYS A 98 -13.79 6.18 10.50
N ILE A 99 -14.67 6.56 11.40
CA ILE A 99 -16.06 6.84 11.11
C ILE A 99 -16.32 8.31 11.38
N PHE A 100 -16.92 9.00 10.43
CA PHE A 100 -17.36 10.39 10.56
C PHE A 100 -18.88 10.44 10.56
N PHE A 101 -19.48 11.11 11.54
CA PHE A 101 -20.92 11.31 11.65
C PHE A 101 -21.30 12.65 11.05
N ILE A 102 -22.26 12.62 10.11
CA ILE A 102 -22.62 13.76 9.26
C ILE A 102 -24.11 14.07 9.46
N LYS A 103 -24.43 15.36 9.59
CA LYS A 103 -25.81 15.85 9.79
C LYS A 103 -26.62 15.95 8.50
N GLU A 104 -25.93 16.03 7.36
CA GLU A 104 -26.57 16.00 6.05
C GLU A 104 -27.16 14.61 5.77
N LYS A 105 -28.38 14.58 5.23
CA LYS A 105 -29.15 13.38 4.89
C LYS A 105 -29.05 13.00 3.42
N GLU A 106 -28.73 13.96 2.55
CA GLU A 106 -28.62 13.75 1.11
C GLU A 106 -27.31 13.01 0.78
N ILE A 107 -27.44 11.76 0.33
CA ILE A 107 -26.30 10.85 0.13
C ILE A 107 -25.32 11.39 -0.90
N GLU A 108 -25.81 12.03 -1.96
CA GLU A 108 -25.00 12.60 -3.03
C GLU A 108 -24.07 13.70 -2.50
N LYS A 109 -24.58 14.62 -1.67
CA LYS A 109 -23.74 15.64 -0.99
C LYS A 109 -22.75 15.03 -0.02
N VAL A 110 -23.15 13.98 0.71
CA VAL A 110 -22.26 13.25 1.63
C VAL A 110 -21.15 12.52 0.85
N ARG A 111 -21.44 11.99 -0.35
CA ARG A 111 -20.44 11.42 -1.26
C ARG A 111 -19.43 12.46 -1.72
N GLU A 112 -19.89 13.62 -2.19
CA GLU A 112 -18.98 14.71 -2.59
C GLU A 112 -18.08 15.14 -1.43
N TYR A 113 -18.64 15.33 -0.24
CA TYR A 113 -17.87 15.64 0.95
C TYR A 113 -16.88 14.53 1.34
N SER A 114 -17.26 13.26 1.16
CA SER A 114 -16.36 12.14 1.49
C SER A 114 -15.05 12.20 0.72
N LEU A 115 -15.04 12.71 -0.52
CA LEU A 115 -13.83 12.83 -1.35
C LEU A 115 -12.77 13.73 -0.71
N THR A 116 -13.15 14.63 0.20
CA THR A 116 -12.19 15.47 0.94
C THR A 116 -11.62 14.80 2.20
N LEU A 117 -12.13 13.63 2.57
CA LEU A 117 -11.79 12.96 3.84
C LEU A 117 -10.84 11.76 3.69
N TYR A 118 -10.64 11.25 2.47
CA TYR A 118 -9.77 10.08 2.24
C TYR A 118 -8.96 10.21 0.96
N ASN A 119 -7.86 9.45 0.90
CA ASN A 119 -7.06 9.30 -0.31
C ASN A 119 -7.54 8.08 -1.12
N PRO A 120 -8.18 8.25 -2.30
CA PRO A 120 -8.73 7.14 -3.07
C PRO A 120 -7.70 6.17 -3.65
N LEU A 121 -6.40 6.50 -3.60
CA LEU A 121 -5.33 5.58 -4.01
C LEU A 121 -5.05 4.50 -2.97
N ILE A 122 -5.38 4.74 -1.69
CA ILE A 122 -5.02 3.86 -0.57
C ILE A 122 -6.17 3.58 0.40
N GLU A 123 -7.27 4.32 0.32
CA GLU A 123 -8.42 4.23 1.21
C GLU A 123 -9.73 4.09 0.42
N ARG A 124 -10.75 3.57 1.11
CA ARG A 124 -12.13 3.42 0.61
C ARG A 124 -13.09 4.09 1.58
N ALA A 125 -14.18 4.63 1.04
CA ALA A 125 -15.26 5.22 1.82
C ALA A 125 -16.55 4.39 1.69
N ASN A 126 -17.11 3.94 2.81
CA ASN A 126 -18.45 3.37 2.89
C ASN A 126 -19.39 4.40 3.52
N ILE A 127 -20.47 4.74 2.83
CA ILE A 127 -21.44 5.73 3.30
C ILE A 127 -22.75 5.03 3.62
N VAL A 128 -23.24 5.18 4.84
CA VAL A 128 -24.47 4.54 5.30
C VAL A 128 -25.39 5.57 5.99
N PRO A 129 -26.71 5.53 5.73
CA PRO A 129 -27.67 6.32 6.49
C PRO A 129 -27.79 5.78 7.93
N ILE A 130 -27.93 6.69 8.89
CA ILE A 130 -28.22 6.36 10.28
C ILE A 130 -29.72 6.16 10.43
N LYS A 131 -30.14 4.99 10.91
CA LYS A 131 -31.55 4.67 11.16
C LYS A 131 -31.72 4.26 12.61
N SER A 132 -32.69 4.86 13.30
CA SER A 132 -32.97 4.58 14.72
C SER A 132 -31.72 4.63 15.61
N ASN A 133 -30.86 5.64 15.41
CA ASN A 133 -29.59 5.84 16.09
C ASN A 133 -28.58 4.67 15.96
N LYS A 134 -28.71 3.84 14.92
CA LYS A 134 -27.78 2.76 14.60
C LYS A 134 -27.15 2.97 13.24
N ILE A 135 -25.85 2.66 13.16
CA ILE A 135 -25.08 2.57 11.92
C ILE A 135 -24.99 1.12 11.48
N ASN A 136 -25.33 0.85 10.22
CA ASN A 136 -25.23 -0.48 9.64
C ASN A 136 -24.08 -0.52 8.63
N LEU A 137 -22.85 -0.52 9.13
CA LEU A 137 -21.65 -0.64 8.30
C LEU A 137 -21.40 -2.11 7.90
N PRO A 138 -20.84 -2.37 6.71
CA PRO A 138 -20.54 -3.73 6.28
C PRO A 138 -19.48 -4.36 7.19
N ASN A 139 -19.74 -5.57 7.68
CA ASN A 139 -18.73 -6.37 8.40
C ASN A 139 -17.89 -7.17 7.40
N GLU A 140 -17.35 -6.47 6.40
CA GLU A 140 -16.54 -7.05 5.33
C GLU A 140 -15.08 -6.60 5.48
N ILE A 141 -14.19 -7.57 5.58
CA ILE A 141 -12.75 -7.30 5.67
C ILE A 141 -12.18 -6.97 4.29
N PRO A 142 -11.29 -5.96 4.18
CA PRO A 142 -10.61 -5.62 2.93
C PRO A 142 -9.48 -6.63 2.64
N LYS A 143 -9.84 -7.89 2.41
CA LYS A 143 -8.88 -8.95 2.16
C LYS A 143 -8.48 -8.99 0.69
N VAL A 144 -7.18 -9.03 0.42
CA VAL A 144 -6.67 -9.27 -0.93
C VAL A 144 -6.97 -10.73 -1.32
N ILE A 145 -7.73 -10.91 -2.39
CA ILE A 145 -7.95 -12.22 -2.99
C ILE A 145 -7.12 -12.29 -4.27
N LEU A 146 -5.92 -12.84 -4.16
CA LEU A 146 -5.07 -13.11 -5.32
C LEU A 146 -5.51 -14.42 -5.96
N LYS A 147 -5.91 -14.37 -7.24
CA LYS A 147 -6.05 -15.58 -8.04
C LYS A 147 -4.65 -16.19 -8.20
N LYS A 148 -4.49 -17.49 -7.89
CA LYS A 148 -3.23 -18.21 -8.13
C LYS A 148 -2.85 -18.08 -9.61
N LYS A 149 -1.81 -17.30 -9.91
CA LYS A 149 -1.17 -17.23 -11.24
C LYS A 149 0.08 -18.10 -11.25
N LYS A 150 0.57 -18.46 -12.45
CA LYS A 150 1.92 -19.03 -12.61
C LYS A 150 2.91 -18.06 -11.94
N PRO A 151 3.79 -18.52 -11.04
CA PRO A 151 4.63 -17.64 -10.25
C PRO A 151 5.69 -16.90 -11.09
N VAL A 152 6.07 -17.46 -12.25
CA VAL A 152 7.11 -16.92 -13.15
C VAL A 152 6.73 -17.24 -14.59
N ILE A 153 6.96 -16.31 -15.51
CA ILE A 153 6.71 -16.48 -16.94
C ILE A 153 8.03 -16.38 -17.72
N SER A 154 8.22 -17.28 -18.68
CA SER A 154 9.33 -17.21 -19.64
C SER A 154 8.99 -16.24 -20.76
N VAL A 155 9.87 -15.27 -21.03
CA VAL A 155 9.65 -14.19 -22.02
C VAL A 155 10.61 -14.38 -23.19
N SER A 156 10.08 -14.73 -24.36
CA SER A 156 10.93 -14.84 -25.56
C SER A 156 11.39 -13.47 -26.03
N LEU A 157 12.70 -13.29 -26.12
CA LEU A 157 13.31 -12.11 -26.76
C LEU A 157 13.78 -12.40 -28.19
N ASP A 158 13.58 -13.62 -28.70
CA ASP A 158 13.85 -13.97 -30.09
C ASP A 158 12.72 -13.46 -31.00
N VAL A 159 12.63 -12.14 -31.06
CA VAL A 159 11.63 -11.38 -31.81
C VAL A 159 12.32 -10.25 -32.57
N GLU A 160 11.59 -9.66 -33.52
CA GLU A 160 12.02 -8.50 -34.29
C GLU A 160 12.19 -7.25 -33.42
N ASP A 161 13.00 -6.30 -33.88
CA ASP A 161 13.28 -5.05 -33.16
C ASP A 161 12.00 -4.27 -32.80
N ALA A 162 10.98 -4.31 -33.65
CA ALA A 162 9.68 -3.67 -33.39
C ALA A 162 9.01 -4.22 -32.13
N GLU A 163 9.06 -5.54 -31.90
CA GLU A 163 8.49 -6.15 -30.70
C GLU A 163 9.40 -5.91 -29.48
N LEU A 164 10.73 -5.85 -29.65
CA LEU A 164 11.63 -5.47 -28.56
C LEU A 164 11.34 -4.06 -28.04
N ILE A 165 11.05 -3.11 -28.93
CA ILE A 165 10.61 -1.76 -28.57
C ILE A 165 9.29 -1.84 -27.80
N GLU A 166 8.30 -2.59 -28.30
CA GLU A 166 7.02 -2.73 -27.59
C GLU A 166 7.19 -3.34 -26.18
N ILE A 167 8.07 -4.33 -26.01
CA ILE A 167 8.36 -4.92 -24.71
C ILE A 167 9.03 -3.87 -23.80
N GLY A 168 9.99 -3.11 -24.31
CA GLY A 168 10.67 -2.05 -23.55
C GLY A 168 9.73 -0.92 -23.10
N GLU A 169 8.86 -0.45 -24.00
CA GLU A 169 7.97 0.69 -23.75
C GLU A 169 6.70 0.31 -22.99
N LYS A 170 6.07 -0.83 -23.32
CA LYS A 170 4.74 -1.20 -22.82
C LYS A 170 4.77 -2.37 -21.86
N GLY A 171 5.87 -3.11 -21.79
CA GLY A 171 6.07 -4.24 -20.90
C GLY A 171 5.78 -5.60 -21.50
N ILE A 172 5.88 -6.61 -20.64
CA ILE A 172 5.71 -8.02 -20.99
C ILE A 172 4.24 -8.30 -21.31
N LYS A 173 3.98 -8.98 -22.44
CA LYS A 173 2.65 -9.37 -22.88
C LYS A 173 2.10 -10.56 -22.09
N ASN A 174 0.87 -10.45 -21.61
CA ASN A 174 0.12 -11.50 -20.93
C ASN A 174 -0.64 -12.39 -21.93
N GLU A 175 -1.15 -13.53 -21.45
CA GLU A 175 -1.98 -14.46 -22.23
C GLU A 175 -3.28 -13.79 -22.75
N ASP A 176 -3.80 -12.77 -22.05
CA ASP A 176 -4.99 -11.99 -22.43
C ASP A 176 -4.69 -10.83 -23.41
N GLY A 177 -3.43 -10.66 -23.82
CA GLY A 177 -2.99 -9.58 -24.71
C GLY A 177 -2.68 -8.25 -24.03
N SER A 178 -2.96 -8.10 -22.72
CA SER A 178 -2.54 -6.93 -21.95
C SER A 178 -1.02 -6.93 -21.72
N ARG A 179 -0.41 -5.78 -21.40
CA ARG A 179 1.02 -5.69 -21.07
C ARG A 179 1.26 -5.19 -19.64
N ARG A 180 2.37 -5.60 -19.03
CA ARG A 180 2.71 -5.39 -17.60
C ARG A 180 3.43 -4.07 -17.29
N GLY A 181 2.93 -2.95 -17.83
CA GLY A 181 3.47 -1.62 -17.56
C GLY A 181 4.85 -1.37 -18.21
N PRO A 182 5.27 -0.11 -18.32
CA PRO A 182 6.50 0.23 -19.04
C PRO A 182 7.74 -0.31 -18.32
N LEU A 183 8.62 -1.01 -19.05
CA LEU A 183 9.95 -1.37 -18.56
C LEU A 183 10.94 -0.20 -18.67
N ALA A 184 10.61 0.81 -19.49
CA ALA A 184 11.48 1.97 -19.78
C ALA A 184 12.88 1.55 -20.26
N LEU A 185 12.96 0.44 -20.99
CA LEU A 185 14.19 -0.05 -21.62
C LEU A 185 14.21 0.39 -23.08
N ASP A 186 15.26 1.09 -23.49
CA ASP A 186 15.48 1.43 -24.89
C ASP A 186 15.89 0.21 -25.73
N LEU A 187 15.87 0.35 -27.06
CA LEU A 187 16.21 -0.74 -27.97
C LEU A 187 17.64 -1.26 -27.75
N SER A 188 18.61 -0.38 -27.44
CA SER A 188 19.98 -0.80 -27.13
C SER A 188 20.02 -1.71 -25.91
N SER A 189 19.34 -1.35 -24.83
CA SER A 189 19.25 -2.14 -23.61
C SER A 189 18.58 -3.49 -23.90
N MET A 190 17.47 -3.48 -24.65
CA MET A 190 16.77 -4.70 -25.04
C MET A 190 17.63 -5.65 -25.88
N LYS A 191 18.44 -5.11 -26.80
CA LYS A 191 19.40 -5.91 -27.59
C LYS A 191 20.50 -6.53 -26.73
N VAL A 192 21.05 -5.78 -25.78
CA VAL A 192 22.05 -6.30 -24.83
C VAL A 192 21.48 -7.43 -24.00
N ILE A 193 20.25 -7.27 -23.51
CA ILE A 193 19.54 -8.30 -22.74
C ILE A 193 19.29 -9.53 -23.61
N LYS A 194 18.76 -9.36 -24.83
CA LYS A 194 18.56 -10.44 -25.80
C LYS A 194 19.86 -11.22 -26.02
N GLU A 195 20.96 -10.53 -26.32
CA GLU A 195 22.26 -11.15 -26.56
C GLU A 195 22.76 -11.94 -25.34
N TYR A 196 22.62 -11.40 -24.14
CA TYR A 196 23.00 -12.08 -22.90
C TYR A 196 22.23 -13.40 -22.70
N PHE A 197 20.91 -13.37 -22.84
CA PHE A 197 20.07 -14.56 -22.66
C PHE A 197 20.24 -15.58 -23.80
N SER A 198 20.47 -15.11 -25.03
CA SER A 198 20.86 -15.99 -26.15
C SER A 198 22.15 -16.76 -25.87
N LYS A 199 23.17 -16.12 -25.28
CA LYS A 199 24.42 -16.80 -24.87
C LYS A 199 24.18 -17.85 -23.77
N LEU A 200 23.24 -17.60 -22.87
CA LEU A 200 22.80 -18.56 -21.85
C LEU A 200 21.90 -19.68 -22.40
N LYS A 201 21.52 -19.62 -23.69
CA LYS A 201 20.64 -20.59 -24.35
C LYS A 201 19.30 -20.76 -23.65
N ARG A 202 18.76 -19.67 -23.09
CA ARG A 202 17.43 -19.64 -22.47
C ARG A 202 16.79 -18.28 -22.61
N ASN A 203 15.48 -18.24 -22.49
CA ASN A 203 14.75 -16.98 -22.34
C ASN A 203 14.91 -16.41 -20.93
N PRO A 204 14.86 -15.07 -20.78
CA PRO A 204 14.68 -14.46 -19.49
C PRO A 204 13.30 -14.80 -18.92
N THR A 205 13.23 -14.74 -17.59
CA THR A 205 11.96 -14.70 -16.88
C THR A 205 11.43 -13.27 -16.78
N ASP A 206 10.14 -13.12 -16.52
CA ASP A 206 9.50 -11.81 -16.28
C ASP A 206 10.17 -11.04 -15.14
N ILE A 207 10.45 -11.70 -14.02
CA ILE A 207 11.14 -11.09 -12.89
C ILE A 207 12.60 -10.68 -13.20
N GLU A 208 13.31 -11.43 -14.05
CA GLU A 208 14.67 -11.04 -14.49
C GLU A 208 14.64 -9.77 -15.35
N LEU A 209 13.67 -9.67 -16.27
CA LEU A 209 13.49 -8.46 -17.08
C LEU A 209 13.09 -7.25 -16.24
N GLU A 210 12.13 -7.40 -15.34
CA GLU A 210 11.72 -6.32 -14.44
C GLU A 210 12.87 -5.88 -13.51
N SER A 211 13.70 -6.82 -13.04
CA SER A 211 14.89 -6.51 -12.23
C SER A 211 15.93 -5.70 -13.00
N LEU A 212 16.16 -6.04 -14.27
CA LEU A 212 17.06 -5.28 -15.15
C LEU A 212 16.51 -3.88 -15.43
N ALA A 213 15.21 -3.77 -15.76
CA ALA A 213 14.53 -2.50 -15.95
C ALA A 213 14.68 -1.57 -14.73
N GLN A 214 14.45 -2.08 -13.52
CA GLN A 214 14.59 -1.29 -12.30
C GLN A 214 16.03 -0.85 -12.04
N THR A 215 16.99 -1.78 -12.16
CA THR A 215 18.41 -1.49 -11.85
C THR A 215 19.11 -0.63 -12.88
N TRP A 216 18.63 -0.63 -14.14
CA TRP A 216 19.22 0.14 -15.24
C TRP A 216 18.49 1.46 -15.50
N SER A 217 17.39 1.71 -14.79
CA SER A 217 16.70 3.00 -14.81
C SER A 217 17.63 4.15 -14.46
N GLU A 218 17.34 5.34 -14.99
CA GLU A 218 18.09 6.56 -14.71
C GLU A 218 18.21 6.81 -13.20
N HIS A 219 17.11 6.67 -12.46
CA HIS A 219 17.07 6.88 -11.02
C HIS A 219 18.02 5.95 -10.23
N CYS A 220 18.22 4.71 -10.70
CA CYS A 220 19.14 3.78 -10.04
C CYS A 220 20.58 3.93 -10.53
N LYS A 221 20.76 4.03 -11.84
CA LYS A 221 22.09 4.04 -12.47
C LYS A 221 22.74 5.42 -12.48
N HIS A 222 21.95 6.47 -12.26
CA HIS A 222 22.34 7.88 -12.28
C HIS A 222 23.07 8.24 -13.59
N THR A 223 22.51 7.84 -14.74
CA THR A 223 23.18 7.99 -16.04
C THR A 223 23.43 9.44 -16.40
N ILE A 224 22.53 10.37 -16.05
CA ILE A 224 22.73 11.82 -16.25
C ILE A 224 23.98 12.31 -15.51
N PHE A 225 24.21 11.84 -14.29
CA PHE A 225 25.36 12.26 -13.48
C PHE A 225 26.67 11.58 -13.89
N ALA A 226 26.58 10.38 -14.48
CA ALA A 226 27.73 9.57 -14.85
C ALA A 226 28.23 9.83 -16.28
N ASN A 227 27.34 10.21 -17.19
CA ASN A 227 27.66 10.38 -18.60
C ASN A 227 28.28 11.76 -18.89
N PRO A 228 29.06 11.88 -19.98
CA PRO A 228 29.56 13.18 -20.44
C PRO A 228 28.41 14.14 -20.77
N ILE A 229 28.59 15.43 -20.45
CA ILE A 229 27.65 16.50 -20.82
C ILE A 229 28.43 17.74 -21.25
N ASP A 230 28.16 18.24 -22.46
CA ASP A 230 28.87 19.36 -23.07
C ASP A 230 30.41 19.24 -22.93
N ASP A 231 31.05 20.22 -22.28
CA ASP A 231 32.50 20.24 -22.04
C ASP A 231 32.96 19.30 -20.90
N ILE A 232 32.01 18.71 -20.16
CA ILE A 232 32.27 17.87 -18.98
C ILE A 232 32.38 16.41 -19.40
N LYS A 233 33.59 16.01 -19.82
CA LYS A 233 33.88 14.66 -20.35
C LYS A 233 33.68 13.53 -19.34
N ASP A 234 33.93 13.77 -18.06
CA ASP A 234 33.89 12.74 -17.01
C ASP A 234 32.53 12.62 -16.29
N GLY A 235 31.55 13.44 -16.70
CA GLY A 235 30.23 13.54 -16.08
C GLY A 235 30.20 14.38 -14.80
N LEU A 236 28.99 14.80 -14.41
CA LEU A 236 28.75 15.74 -13.32
C LEU A 236 29.25 15.21 -11.97
N TYR A 237 29.02 13.92 -11.68
CA TYR A 237 29.42 13.32 -10.40
C TYR A 237 30.94 13.35 -10.21
N LYS A 238 31.71 12.94 -11.23
CA LYS A 238 33.18 12.90 -11.11
C LYS A 238 33.77 14.30 -11.06
N THR A 239 33.27 15.21 -11.88
CA THR A 239 33.82 16.56 -12.01
C THR A 239 33.50 17.43 -10.80
N TYR A 240 32.23 17.52 -10.41
CA TYR A 240 31.82 18.50 -9.40
C TYR A 240 31.68 17.92 -7.99
N ILE A 241 31.20 16.69 -7.84
CA ILE A 241 30.99 16.10 -6.50
C ILE A 241 32.28 15.44 -6.00
N LYS A 242 32.77 14.45 -6.74
CA LYS A 242 34.00 13.73 -6.41
C LYS A 242 35.22 14.63 -6.56
N GLY A 243 35.24 15.47 -7.60
CA GLY A 243 36.33 16.42 -7.86
C GLY A 243 36.51 17.42 -6.72
N ALA A 244 35.44 18.06 -6.25
CA ALA A 244 35.49 18.96 -5.10
C ALA A 244 35.96 18.23 -3.83
N THR A 245 35.44 17.02 -3.57
CA THR A 245 35.85 16.19 -2.42
C THR A 245 37.35 15.88 -2.46
N ASN A 246 37.87 15.49 -3.62
CA ASN A 246 39.28 15.19 -3.82
C ASN A 246 40.16 16.43 -3.66
N LEU A 247 39.69 17.60 -4.10
CA LEU A 247 40.41 18.87 -3.96
C LEU A 247 40.55 19.25 -2.48
N ILE A 248 39.46 19.18 -1.71
CA ILE A 248 39.48 19.42 -0.26
C ILE A 248 40.37 18.39 0.44
N ARG A 249 40.28 17.10 0.08
CA ARG A 249 41.13 16.05 0.67
C ARG A 249 42.61 16.31 0.41
N LYS A 250 42.98 16.74 -0.81
CA LYS A 250 44.37 17.13 -1.14
C LYS A 250 44.85 18.31 -0.30
N GLN A 251 43.99 19.31 -0.06
CA GLN A 251 44.34 20.47 0.76
C GLN A 251 44.49 20.14 2.24
N LYS A 252 43.71 19.19 2.77
CA LYS A 252 43.76 18.77 4.19
C LYS A 252 44.96 17.88 4.57
N GLY A 253 45.76 17.41 3.60
CA GLY A 253 46.91 16.55 3.91
C GLY A 253 46.54 15.12 4.30
N LYS A 254 47.49 14.39 4.92
CA LYS A 254 47.41 12.93 5.17
C LYS A 254 46.61 12.50 6.41
N ASP A 255 46.00 13.43 7.14
CA ASP A 255 45.19 13.12 8.31
C ASP A 255 43.72 12.96 7.90
#